data_AF-A0A845X5N3-F1
#
_entry.id   AF-A0A845X5N3-F1
#
_cell.length_a   1.000
_cell.length_b   1.000
_cell.length_c   1.000
_cell.angle_alpha   90.00
_cell.angle_beta   90.00
_cell.angle_gamma   90.00
#
_symmetry.space_group_name_H-M   'P 1'
#
loop_
_entity.id
_entity.type
_entity.pdbx_description
1 polymer ?
#
loop_
_entity_poly.entity_id
_entity_poly.type
_entity_poly.pdbx_seq_one_letter_code
_entity_poly.pdbx_strand_id
1 'polypeptide(L)'
;MIQPAILQKLEALPPSLQPDLLKYIDFLLYKHAKEESVHSIKSQKNWQGLTAEEAEKRYGYGSMKGQIIMSDDFDEPLEDLAEYM
;
A
#
# COMPACT_ATOMS: atom_id res chain seq x y z
N MET A 1 -30.96 -1.91 -8.20
CA MET A 1 -30.46 -2.68 -9.37
C MET A 1 -30.16 -1.72 -10.50
N ILE A 2 -28.87 -1.43 -10.77
CA ILE A 2 -28.41 -0.42 -11.76
C ILE A 2 -27.99 -1.03 -13.10
N GLN A 3 -27.96 -2.37 -13.21
CA GLN A 3 -27.63 -3.10 -14.44
C GLN A 3 -28.39 -2.63 -15.70
N PRO A 4 -29.72 -2.37 -15.68
CA PRO A 4 -30.41 -1.92 -16.90
C PRO A 4 -29.93 -0.54 -17.38
N ALA A 5 -29.58 0.36 -16.46
CA ALA A 5 -29.08 1.70 -16.82
C ALA A 5 -27.65 1.67 -17.38
N ILE A 6 -26.84 0.68 -16.98
CA ILE A 6 -25.49 0.49 -17.50
C ILE A 6 -25.56 0.00 -18.95
N LEU A 7 -26.43 -0.97 -19.25
CA LEU A 7 -26.61 -1.49 -20.62
C LEU A 7 -27.08 -0.40 -21.59
N GLN A 8 -28.06 0.41 -21.19
CA GLN A 8 -28.57 1.52 -22.01
C GLN A 8 -27.49 2.57 -22.33
N LYS A 9 -26.60 2.87 -21.37
CA LYS A 9 -25.48 3.81 -21.59
C LYS A 9 -24.37 3.21 -22.44
N LEU A 10 -24.23 1.88 -22.45
CA LEU A 10 -23.23 1.16 -23.24
C LEU A 10 -23.64 1.11 -24.72
N GLU A 11 -24.93 0.96 -25.02
CA GLU A 11 -25.47 1.06 -26.38
C GLU A 11 -25.42 2.48 -26.96
N ALA A 12 -25.58 3.51 -26.11
CA ALA A 12 -25.48 4.92 -26.52
C ALA A 12 -24.03 5.40 -26.72
N LEU A 13 -23.04 4.58 -26.37
CA LEU A 13 -21.63 4.95 -26.40
C LEU A 13 -21.02 4.70 -27.79
N PRO A 14 -20.17 5.62 -28.29
CA PRO A 14 -19.42 5.37 -29.52
C PRO A 14 -18.51 4.14 -29.38
N PRO A 15 -18.38 3.30 -30.44
CA PRO A 15 -17.54 2.10 -30.41
C PRO A 15 -16.05 2.41 -30.12
N SER A 16 -15.60 3.63 -30.38
CA SER A 16 -14.25 4.10 -30.08
C SER A 16 -13.94 4.25 -28.59
N LEU A 17 -14.95 4.42 -27.73
CA LEU A 17 -14.79 4.64 -26.28
C LEU A 17 -15.00 3.36 -25.44
N GLN A 18 -15.50 2.29 -26.05
CA GLN A 18 -15.61 0.97 -25.43
C GLN A 18 -14.28 0.43 -24.85
N PRO A 19 -13.11 0.56 -25.51
CA PRO A 19 -11.85 0.07 -24.94
C PRO A 19 -11.43 0.83 -23.67
N ASP A 20 -11.71 2.12 -23.59
CA ASP A 20 -11.40 2.93 -22.40
C ASP A 20 -12.32 2.57 -21.23
N LEU A 21 -13.58 2.27 -21.52
CA LEU A 21 -14.55 1.82 -20.52
C LEU A 21 -14.16 0.44 -19.97
N LEU A 22 -13.72 -0.48 -20.82
CA LEU A 22 -13.15 -1.77 -20.42
C LEU A 22 -11.97 -1.59 -19.45
N LYS A 23 -10.98 -0.77 -19.82
CA LYS A 23 -9.84 -0.44 -18.95
C LYS A 23 -10.30 0.14 -17.61
N TYR A 24 -11.32 0.99 -17.62
CA TYR A 24 -11.82 1.60 -16.40
C TYR A 24 -12.54 0.59 -15.49
N ILE A 25 -13.29 -0.36 -16.07
CA ILE A 25 -13.90 -1.46 -15.33
C ILE A 25 -12.81 -2.33 -14.68
N ASP A 26 -11.78 -2.70 -15.45
CA ASP A 26 -10.64 -3.47 -14.93
C ASP A 26 -9.93 -2.71 -13.80
N PHE A 27 -9.75 -1.39 -13.96
CA PHE A 27 -9.19 -0.52 -12.93
C PHE A 27 -10.04 -0.51 -11.64
N LEU A 28 -11.36 -0.40 -11.76
CA LEU A 28 -12.26 -0.42 -10.60
C LEU A 28 -12.20 -1.77 -9.87
N LEU A 29 -12.20 -2.89 -10.60
CA LEU A 29 -12.05 -4.23 -10.02
C LEU A 29 -10.72 -4.38 -9.29
N TYR A 30 -9.62 -3.95 -9.93
CA TYR A 30 -8.29 -3.97 -9.34
C TYR A 30 -8.20 -3.10 -8.08
N LYS A 31 -8.76 -1.89 -8.13
CA LYS A 31 -8.74 -0.94 -7.01
C LYS A 31 -9.46 -1.52 -5.79
N HIS A 32 -10.65 -2.09 -5.98
CA HIS A 32 -11.41 -2.69 -4.87
C HIS A 32 -10.74 -3.95 -4.30
N ALA A 33 -10.21 -4.83 -5.15
CA ALA A 33 -9.43 -6.00 -4.69
C ALA A 33 -8.15 -5.58 -3.93
N LYS A 34 -7.54 -4.45 -4.32
CA LYS A 34 -6.37 -3.89 -3.64
C LYS A 34 -6.73 -3.18 -2.33
N GLU A 35 -7.82 -2.43 -2.27
CA GLU A 35 -8.26 -1.77 -1.04
C GLU A 35 -8.64 -2.78 0.05
N GLU A 36 -9.24 -3.92 -0.30
CA GLU A 36 -9.53 -5.01 0.63
C GLU A 36 -8.25 -5.70 1.14
N SER A 37 -7.24 -5.89 0.29
CA SER A 37 -5.93 -6.44 0.72
C SER A 37 -5.07 -5.43 1.48
N VAL A 38 -5.19 -4.13 1.21
CA VAL A 38 -4.43 -3.08 1.90
C VAL A 38 -4.94 -2.85 3.33
N HIS A 39 -6.23 -3.09 3.60
CA HIS A 39 -6.77 -3.01 4.96
C HIS A 39 -6.27 -4.14 5.87
N SER A 40 -5.98 -5.33 5.33
CA SER A 40 -5.39 -6.46 6.08
C SER A 40 -3.86 -6.42 6.14
N ILE A 41 -3.18 -5.88 5.12
CA ILE A 41 -1.71 -5.80 5.08
C ILE A 41 -1.15 -4.70 6.00
N LYS A 42 -1.88 -3.60 6.26
CA LYS A 42 -1.40 -2.54 7.16
C LYS A 42 -1.22 -3.02 8.61
N SER A 43 -1.95 -4.04 9.04
CA SER A 43 -1.86 -4.64 10.39
C SER A 43 -0.88 -5.82 10.49
N GLN A 44 -0.41 -6.37 9.37
CA GLN A 44 0.59 -7.44 9.33
C GLN A 44 1.75 -7.05 8.43
N LYS A 45 2.52 -6.03 8.84
CA LYS A 45 3.85 -5.80 8.30
C LYS A 45 4.78 -6.92 8.81
N ASN A 46 4.77 -8.04 8.09
CA ASN A 46 5.78 -9.08 8.20
C ASN A 46 7.14 -8.48 7.77
N TRP A 47 8.02 -8.19 8.73
CA TRP A 47 9.41 -7.77 8.47
C TRP A 47 10.34 -8.94 8.09
N GLN A 48 9.85 -10.18 8.09
CA GLN A 48 10.60 -11.37 7.70
C GLN A 48 10.41 -11.63 6.21
N GLY A 49 11.43 -11.25 5.43
CA GLY A 49 11.54 -11.59 4.00
C GLY A 49 11.73 -10.42 3.04
N LEU A 50 11.98 -9.19 3.52
CA LEU A 50 12.29 -8.08 2.62
C LEU A 50 13.74 -8.19 2.14
N THR A 51 13.93 -8.40 0.84
CA THR A 51 15.25 -8.37 0.21
C THR A 51 15.81 -6.94 0.24
N ALA A 52 17.13 -6.77 0.33
CA ALA A 52 17.77 -5.46 0.44
C ALA A 52 17.39 -4.51 -0.71
N GLU A 53 17.25 -5.06 -1.93
CA GLU A 53 16.92 -4.32 -3.14
C GLU A 53 15.47 -3.79 -3.14
N GLU A 54 14.55 -4.55 -2.56
CA GLU A 54 13.15 -4.13 -2.40
C GLU A 54 12.97 -3.14 -1.25
N ALA A 55 13.82 -3.23 -0.22
CA ALA A 55 13.85 -2.26 0.86
C ALA A 55 14.26 -0.88 0.36
N GLU A 56 15.31 -0.78 -0.46
CA GLU A 56 15.78 0.48 -1.04
C GLU A 56 14.75 1.14 -1.98
N LYS A 57 14.03 0.33 -2.77
CA LYS A 57 12.94 0.84 -3.64
C LYS A 57 11.73 1.35 -2.84
N ARG A 58 11.46 0.75 -1.68
CA ARG A 58 10.26 1.06 -0.86
C ARG A 58 10.50 2.12 0.20
N TYR A 59 11.72 2.20 0.74
CA TYR A 59 12.12 3.15 1.77
C TYR A 59 13.42 3.82 1.34
N GLY A 60 13.33 5.09 0.93
CA GLY A 60 14.50 5.86 0.53
C GLY A 60 15.40 6.23 1.72
N TYR A 61 16.60 6.73 1.42
CA TYR A 61 17.51 7.26 2.43
C TYR A 61 16.82 8.31 3.33
N GLY A 62 16.94 8.14 4.65
CA GLY A 62 16.33 9.04 5.63
C GLY A 62 14.84 8.79 5.90
N SER A 63 14.23 7.73 5.36
CA SER A 63 12.81 7.39 5.62
C SER A 63 12.46 7.15 7.09
N MET A 64 13.47 6.91 7.93
CA MET A 64 13.33 6.71 9.39
C MET A 64 14.00 7.83 10.20
N LYS A 65 14.36 8.95 9.57
CA LYS A 65 15.01 10.07 10.25
C LYS A 65 14.06 10.64 11.31
N GLY A 66 14.51 10.67 12.56
CA GLY A 66 13.70 11.15 13.70
C GLY A 66 12.70 10.13 14.26
N GLN A 67 12.65 8.91 13.73
CA GLN A 67 11.89 7.80 14.33
C GLN A 67 12.75 6.92 15.23
N ILE A 68 14.06 6.91 15.02
CA ILE A 68 15.02 6.19 15.86
C ILE A 68 15.56 7.19 16.88
N ILE A 69 15.33 6.92 18.17
CA ILE A 69 15.88 7.67 19.29
C ILE A 69 17.02 6.83 19.85
N MET A 70 18.21 7.42 19.95
CA MET A 70 19.43 6.78 20.43
C MET A 70 20.17 7.78 21.33
N SER A 71 20.75 7.30 22.42
CA SER A 71 21.70 8.03 23.28
C SER A 71 22.99 8.35 22.51
N ASP A 72 23.75 9.34 22.98
CA ASP A 72 25.07 9.64 22.40
C ASP A 72 26.08 8.49 22.61
N ASP A 73 25.89 7.70 23.67
CA ASP A 73 26.62 6.46 23.94
C ASP A 73 25.76 5.25 23.53
N PHE A 74 26.29 4.42 22.64
CA PHE A 74 25.59 3.24 22.12
C PHE A 74 25.49 2.10 23.14
N ASP A 75 26.46 2.02 24.05
CA ASP A 75 26.48 0.98 25.09
C ASP A 75 25.58 1.34 26.28
N GLU A 76 25.09 2.58 26.35
CA GLU A 76 24.13 3.00 27.36
C GLU A 76 22.74 2.41 27.06
N PRO A 77 22.13 1.68 28.02
CA PRO A 77 20.80 1.12 27.82
C PRO A 77 19.79 2.25 27.64
N LEU A 78 18.76 2.01 26.82
CA LEU A 78 17.62 2.92 26.77
C LEU A 78 16.99 3.03 28.17
N GLU A 79 16.50 4.22 28.53
CA GLU A 79 15.94 4.50 29.86
C GLU A 79 14.85 3.48 30.26
N ASP A 80 13.99 3.10 29.31
CA ASP A 80 12.93 2.10 29.49
C ASP A 80 13.44 0.65 29.60
N LEU A 81 14.67 0.37 29.15
CA LEU A 81 15.30 -0.96 29.15
C LEU A 81 16.42 -1.09 30.19
N ALA A 82 16.82 0.01 30.83
CA ALA A 82 17.87 0.04 31.83
C ALA A 82 17.53 -0.82 33.06
N GLU A 83 16.25 -0.96 33.40
CA GLU A 83 15.79 -1.81 34.52
C GLU A 83 15.93 -3.33 34.21
N TYR A 84 16.18 -3.71 32.95
CA TYR A 84 16.26 -5.10 32.49
C TYR A 84 17.68 -5.58 32.13
N MET A 85 18.69 -4.70 32.18
CA MET A 85 20.10 -4.98 31.91
C MET A 85 20.90 -5.10 33.21
#